data_AF-L7P8T9-F1
#
_entry.id   AF-L7P8T9-F1
#
_cell.length_a   1.000
_cell.length_b   1.000
_cell.length_c   1.000
_cell.angle_alpha   90.00
_cell.angle_beta   90.00
_cell.angle_gamma   90.00
#
_symmetry.space_group_name_H-M   'P 1'
#
loop_
_entity.id
_entity.type
_entity.pdbx_description
1 polymer ?
#
loop_
_entity_poly.entity_id
_entity_poly.type
_entity_poly.pdbx_seq_one_letter_code
_entity_poly.pdbx_strand_id
1 'polypeptide(L)'
;ELIGQAFPYMPIANPRWMFPNLSFGIREDRMKEVVAAARDEGAELVVLLSHNGFDVDRKLASQVDGIDVILTGHTHDAIPEPLNVNNTLLIASGSNGKFVSRLDLDVQGGKIRDFGYRLIPVFSDVIAPDPEITALIDKVREPYSEELARVIGKTDGTLYRRGNFNGTWDDLICDALLAERDAEIALSPGFRWGPSLPPGSDITVEDLHNATAMTYPSAYRNEMSGE
;
A
#
# COMPACT_ATOMS: atom_id res chain seq x y z
N GLU A 1 -6.77 -23.12 0.19
CA GLU A 1 -6.75 -22.32 1.43
C GLU A 1 -6.22 -20.91 1.17
N LEU A 2 -6.85 -19.91 1.79
CA LEU A 2 -6.40 -18.52 1.75
C LEU A 2 -5.97 -18.10 3.17
N ILE A 3 -4.67 -17.85 3.34
CA ILE A 3 -4.09 -17.43 4.62
C ILE A 3 -3.91 -15.90 4.59
N GLY A 4 -4.38 -15.21 5.63
CA GLY A 4 -4.17 -13.77 5.79
C GLY A 4 -2.94 -13.46 6.65
N GLN A 5 -2.11 -12.52 6.19
CA GLN A 5 -0.96 -12.01 6.94
C GLN A 5 -0.98 -10.48 6.98
N ALA A 6 -1.23 -9.93 8.18
CA ALA A 6 -1.22 -8.51 8.41
C ALA A 6 0.21 -7.94 8.49
N PHE A 7 0.34 -6.61 8.37
CA PHE A 7 1.62 -5.93 8.49
C PHE A 7 2.28 -6.22 9.85
N PRO A 8 3.53 -6.71 9.88
CA PRO A 8 4.13 -7.20 11.11
C PRO A 8 4.54 -6.10 12.10
N TYR A 9 4.69 -4.85 11.65
CA TYR A 9 5.22 -3.75 12.48
C TYR A 9 4.16 -2.73 12.91
N MET A 10 2.87 -3.11 12.92
CA MET A 10 1.75 -2.22 13.25
C MET A 10 1.95 -1.36 14.51
N PRO A 11 2.36 -1.92 15.68
CA PRO A 11 2.50 -1.15 16.92
C PRO A 11 3.72 -0.22 16.99
N ILE A 12 4.67 -0.37 16.05
CA ILE A 12 5.87 0.47 15.95
C ILE A 12 5.67 1.56 14.90
N ALA A 13 4.96 1.25 13.82
CA ALA A 13 4.66 2.20 12.74
C ALA A 13 3.54 3.20 13.08
N ASN A 14 2.82 3.00 14.19
CA ASN A 14 1.68 3.82 14.62
C ASN A 14 1.73 4.04 16.14
N PRO A 15 0.97 5.00 16.70
CA PRO A 15 0.94 5.24 18.14
C PRO A 15 0.57 3.98 18.94
N ARG A 16 1.48 3.53 19.81
CA ARG A 16 1.35 2.26 20.56
C ARG A 16 0.07 2.13 21.37
N TRP A 17 -0.47 3.24 21.88
CA TRP A 17 -1.71 3.25 22.67
C TRP A 17 -2.94 2.79 21.88
N MET A 18 -2.89 2.79 20.54
CA MET A 18 -3.96 2.24 19.69
C MET A 18 -3.96 0.69 19.66
N PHE A 19 -2.85 0.06 20.06
CA PHE A 19 -2.65 -1.39 20.00
C PHE A 19 -2.07 -1.93 21.32
N PRO A 20 -2.66 -1.61 22.49
CA PRO A 20 -1.99 -1.79 23.79
C PRO A 20 -1.66 -3.24 24.11
N ASN A 21 -2.47 -4.19 23.60
CA ASN A 21 -2.38 -5.62 23.90
C ASN A 21 -2.13 -6.49 22.67
N LEU A 22 -1.85 -5.90 21.51
CA LEU A 22 -1.64 -6.66 20.27
C LEU A 22 -0.16 -6.78 19.95
N SER A 23 0.25 -7.99 19.59
CA SER A 23 1.58 -8.27 19.05
C SER A 23 1.44 -8.72 17.61
N PHE A 24 2.13 -8.00 16.74
CA PHE A 24 2.31 -8.33 15.34
C PHE A 24 3.76 -8.73 15.10
N GLY A 25 4.01 -9.54 14.08
CA GLY A 25 5.36 -9.95 13.74
C GLY A 25 5.37 -11.01 12.65
N ILE A 26 6.55 -11.21 12.08
CA ILE A 26 6.82 -12.31 11.16
C ILE A 26 7.09 -13.54 12.04
N ARG A 27 6.13 -14.46 12.11
CA ARG A 27 6.23 -15.69 12.91
C ARG A 27 6.41 -16.87 11.97
N GLU A 28 7.63 -17.05 11.48
CA GLU A 28 7.97 -18.05 10.44
C GLU A 28 7.51 -19.46 10.83
N ASP A 29 7.83 -19.93 12.04
CA ASP A 29 7.43 -21.26 12.50
C ASP A 29 5.92 -21.41 12.57
N ARG A 30 5.22 -20.37 13.03
CA ARG A 30 3.75 -20.37 13.04
C ARG A 30 3.18 -20.40 11.61
N MET A 31 3.82 -19.72 10.66
CA MET A 31 3.38 -19.78 9.26
C MET A 31 3.55 -21.20 8.70
N LYS A 32 4.66 -21.88 8.99
CA LYS A 32 4.86 -23.29 8.62
C LYS A 32 3.77 -24.20 9.19
N GLU A 33 3.43 -24.03 10.48
CA GLU A 33 2.34 -24.78 11.12
C GLU A 33 0.99 -24.55 10.42
N VAL A 34 0.66 -23.30 10.10
CA VAL A 34 -0.63 -22.95 9.46
C VAL A 34 -0.69 -23.50 8.02
N VAL A 35 0.41 -23.39 7.27
CA VAL A 35 0.49 -23.94 5.90
C VAL A 35 0.39 -25.48 5.93
N ALA A 36 1.09 -26.13 6.85
CA ALA A 36 1.01 -27.59 7.02
C ALA A 36 -0.41 -28.04 7.39
N ALA A 37 -1.05 -27.38 8.37
CA ALA A 37 -2.42 -27.68 8.77
C ALA A 37 -3.39 -27.53 7.59
N ALA A 38 -3.28 -26.46 6.80
CA ALA A 38 -4.09 -26.28 5.61
C ALA A 38 -3.94 -27.43 4.61
N ARG A 39 -2.71 -27.92 4.39
CA ARG A 39 -2.44 -29.06 3.51
C ARG A 39 -2.99 -30.37 4.07
N ASP A 40 -2.83 -30.61 5.37
CA ASP A 40 -3.35 -31.79 6.06
C ASP A 40 -4.88 -31.83 6.03
N GLU A 41 -5.54 -30.66 6.04
CA GLU A 41 -6.98 -30.50 5.85
C GLU A 41 -7.43 -30.67 4.38
N GLY A 42 -6.49 -30.89 3.45
CA GLY A 42 -6.76 -31.21 2.05
C GLY A 42 -6.64 -30.03 1.09
N ALA A 43 -6.04 -28.90 1.49
CA ALA A 43 -5.84 -27.79 0.57
C ALA A 43 -4.92 -28.16 -0.60
N GLU A 44 -5.47 -28.16 -1.81
CA GLU A 44 -4.70 -28.39 -3.05
C GLU A 44 -3.89 -27.16 -3.50
N LEU A 45 -4.30 -25.97 -3.05
CA LEU A 45 -3.61 -24.71 -3.30
C LEU A 45 -3.61 -23.87 -2.01
N VAL A 46 -2.48 -23.27 -1.67
CA VAL A 46 -2.32 -22.36 -0.53
C VAL A 46 -1.88 -20.99 -1.04
N VAL A 47 -2.74 -19.99 -0.82
CA VAL A 47 -2.50 -18.60 -1.19
C VAL A 47 -2.31 -17.78 0.09
N LEU A 48 -1.23 -17.00 0.16
CA LEU A 48 -0.98 -16.04 1.22
C LEU A 48 -1.37 -14.64 0.74
N LEU A 49 -2.41 -14.05 1.34
CA LEU A 49 -2.74 -12.63 1.19
C LEU A 49 -1.93 -11.85 2.22
N SER A 50 -0.81 -11.28 1.78
CA SER A 50 0.20 -10.70 2.66
C SER A 50 0.25 -9.18 2.59
N HIS A 51 0.45 -8.57 3.75
CA HIS A 51 0.80 -7.16 3.91
C HIS A 51 2.18 -7.00 4.57
N ASN A 52 3.10 -7.98 4.45
CA ASN A 52 4.46 -7.85 4.98
C ASN A 52 5.31 -6.83 4.19
N GLY A 53 5.13 -6.79 2.88
CA GLY A 53 6.00 -6.07 1.94
C GLY A 53 6.83 -7.02 1.08
N PHE A 54 7.12 -6.58 -0.15
CA PHE A 54 7.66 -7.45 -1.21
C PHE A 54 8.91 -8.22 -0.81
N ASP A 55 9.95 -7.55 -0.30
CA ASP A 55 11.21 -8.24 0.05
C ASP A 55 11.07 -9.16 1.27
N VAL A 56 10.17 -8.83 2.19
CA VAL A 56 9.87 -9.69 3.35
C VAL A 56 9.14 -10.94 2.88
N ASP A 57 8.16 -10.80 2.01
CA ASP A 57 7.44 -11.94 1.42
C ASP A 57 8.34 -12.80 0.53
N ARG A 58 9.23 -12.17 -0.23
CA ARG A 58 10.27 -12.86 -1.01
C ARG A 58 11.16 -13.71 -0.11
N LYS A 59 11.55 -13.16 1.04
CA LYS A 59 12.35 -13.89 2.02
C LYS A 59 11.52 -15.03 2.65
N LEU A 60 10.27 -14.78 3.03
CA LEU A 60 9.37 -15.77 3.59
C LEU A 60 9.14 -16.96 2.64
N ALA A 61 8.91 -16.69 1.34
CA ALA A 61 8.76 -17.73 0.31
C ALA A 61 9.99 -18.66 0.21
N SER A 62 11.18 -18.13 0.46
CA SER A 62 12.42 -18.94 0.49
C SER A 62 12.58 -19.81 1.74
N GLN A 63 11.73 -19.63 2.76
CA GLN A 63 11.86 -20.27 4.08
C GLN A 63 10.65 -21.11 4.49
N VAL A 64 9.49 -20.85 3.88
CA VAL A 64 8.23 -21.55 4.18
C VAL A 64 7.77 -22.30 2.94
N ASP A 65 7.97 -23.61 2.97
CA ASP A 65 7.47 -24.50 1.93
C ASP A 65 5.94 -24.62 1.97
N GLY A 66 5.34 -24.94 0.83
CA GLY A 66 3.91 -25.27 0.72
C GLY A 66 3.00 -24.09 0.41
N ILE A 67 3.51 -22.85 0.39
CA ILE A 67 2.81 -21.68 -0.14
C ILE A 67 2.97 -21.67 -1.67
N ASP A 68 1.87 -21.65 -2.42
CA ASP A 68 1.92 -21.65 -3.88
C ASP A 68 1.91 -20.23 -4.46
N VAL A 69 1.17 -19.31 -3.83
CA VAL A 69 1.05 -17.92 -4.29
C VAL A 69 1.10 -16.97 -3.09
N ILE A 70 1.86 -15.88 -3.21
CA ILE A 70 1.78 -14.74 -2.30
C ILE A 70 1.26 -13.52 -3.08
N LEU A 71 0.13 -13.00 -2.63
CA LEU A 71 -0.39 -11.70 -3.06
C LEU A 71 0.17 -10.65 -2.10
N THR A 72 1.21 -9.93 -2.52
CA THR A 72 1.99 -9.04 -1.64
C THR A 72 1.52 -7.58 -1.73
N GLY A 73 1.33 -6.96 -0.57
CA GLY A 73 0.98 -5.55 -0.39
C GLY A 73 2.10 -4.72 0.25
N HIS A 74 1.71 -3.65 0.95
CA HIS A 74 2.58 -2.75 1.74
C HIS A 74 3.60 -1.89 0.97
N THR A 75 4.43 -2.49 0.11
CA THR A 75 5.54 -1.78 -0.55
C THR A 75 5.15 -1.08 -1.85
N HIS A 76 3.91 -1.29 -2.30
CA HIS A 76 3.32 -0.65 -3.49
C HIS A 76 4.10 -0.96 -4.78
N ASP A 77 4.75 -2.11 -4.84
CA ASP A 77 5.41 -2.60 -6.05
C ASP A 77 4.37 -3.06 -7.06
N ALA A 78 4.63 -2.78 -8.33
CA ALA A 78 3.88 -3.29 -9.46
C ALA A 78 4.87 -4.04 -10.33
N ILE A 79 4.79 -5.38 -10.34
CA ILE A 79 5.66 -6.20 -11.17
C ILE A 79 4.86 -6.70 -12.38
N PRO A 80 5.38 -6.54 -13.61
CA PRO A 80 4.64 -6.92 -14.81
C PRO A 80 4.51 -8.43 -14.98
N GLU A 81 5.35 -9.22 -14.31
CA GLU A 81 5.37 -10.67 -14.33
C GLU A 81 5.54 -11.23 -12.91
N PRO A 82 4.97 -12.40 -12.57
CA PRO A 82 5.14 -13.02 -11.27
C PRO A 82 6.61 -13.37 -10.99
N LEU A 83 7.07 -13.11 -9.76
CA LEU A 83 8.37 -13.58 -9.32
C LEU A 83 8.22 -14.97 -8.69
N ASN A 84 8.89 -16.00 -9.24
CA ASN A 84 8.92 -17.31 -8.62
C ASN A 84 10.08 -17.43 -7.62
N VAL A 85 9.77 -17.78 -6.37
CA VAL A 85 10.74 -18.10 -5.32
C VAL A 85 10.34 -19.43 -4.71
N ASN A 86 11.20 -20.45 -4.81
CA ASN A 86 10.95 -21.77 -4.20
C ASN A 86 9.57 -22.38 -4.56
N ASN A 87 9.17 -22.28 -5.83
CA ASN A 87 7.85 -22.69 -6.35
C ASN A 87 6.67 -21.87 -5.85
N THR A 88 6.91 -20.75 -5.16
CA THR A 88 5.89 -19.78 -4.79
C THR A 88 5.87 -18.62 -5.78
N LEU A 89 4.70 -18.29 -6.33
CA LEU A 89 4.50 -17.12 -7.19
C LEU A 89 4.22 -15.88 -6.34
N LEU A 90 5.04 -14.85 -6.45
CA LEU A 90 4.82 -13.55 -5.82
C LEU A 90 4.18 -12.60 -6.83
N ILE A 91 3.09 -11.96 -6.41
CA ILE A 91 2.28 -11.05 -7.22
C ILE A 91 2.17 -9.70 -6.51
N ALA A 92 2.56 -8.62 -7.18
CA ALA A 92 2.45 -7.26 -6.66
C ALA A 92 1.66 -6.37 -7.63
N SER A 93 0.54 -5.82 -7.15
CA SER A 93 -0.46 -5.11 -7.98
C SER A 93 -0.33 -3.59 -7.97
N GLY A 94 0.75 -3.04 -7.40
CA GLY A 94 0.92 -1.60 -7.21
C GLY A 94 0.06 -1.04 -6.07
N SER A 95 -0.47 0.17 -6.29
CA SER A 95 -1.25 0.91 -5.29
C SER A 95 -2.30 1.80 -5.96
N ASN A 96 -3.17 2.42 -5.15
CA ASN A 96 -4.14 3.44 -5.58
C ASN A 96 -5.12 2.95 -6.66
N GLY A 97 -5.39 1.64 -6.73
CA GLY A 97 -6.25 1.06 -7.75
C GLY A 97 -5.71 1.19 -9.18
N LYS A 98 -4.43 1.53 -9.37
CA LYS A 98 -3.83 1.74 -10.70
C LYS A 98 -3.82 0.47 -11.56
N PHE A 99 -3.76 -0.69 -10.91
CA PHE A 99 -3.75 -1.98 -11.59
C PHE A 99 -4.61 -3.02 -10.87
N VAL A 100 -5.11 -3.98 -11.63
CA VAL A 100 -5.69 -5.23 -11.16
C VAL A 100 -4.84 -6.38 -11.69
N SER A 101 -4.25 -7.15 -10.79
CA SER A 101 -3.57 -8.39 -11.15
C SER A 101 -4.60 -9.49 -11.43
N ARG A 102 -4.51 -10.11 -12.60
CA ARG A 102 -5.25 -11.34 -12.94
C ARG A 102 -4.25 -12.50 -13.03
N LEU A 103 -4.46 -13.52 -12.20
CA LEU A 103 -3.70 -14.77 -12.20
C LEU A 103 -4.67 -15.91 -12.47
N ASP A 104 -4.57 -16.53 -13.64
CA ASP A 104 -5.31 -17.72 -14.02
C ASP A 104 -4.41 -18.94 -13.73
N LEU A 105 -4.88 -19.91 -12.93
CA LEU A 105 -4.09 -21.07 -12.49
C LEU A 105 -4.67 -22.38 -13.03
N ASP A 106 -3.82 -23.25 -13.58
CA ASP A 106 -4.13 -24.66 -13.82
C ASP A 106 -3.60 -25.52 -12.66
N VAL A 107 -4.50 -26.03 -11.83
CA VAL A 107 -4.16 -26.80 -10.62
C VAL A 107 -4.52 -28.26 -10.83
N GLN A 108 -3.54 -29.15 -10.75
CA GLN A 108 -3.74 -30.60 -10.93
C GLN A 108 -2.94 -31.41 -9.90
N GLY A 109 -3.65 -32.22 -9.12
CA GLY A 109 -3.06 -33.07 -8.09
C GLY A 109 -2.32 -32.27 -7.02
N GLY A 110 -2.95 -31.20 -6.52
CA GLY A 110 -2.37 -30.33 -5.50
C GLY A 110 -1.17 -29.48 -5.91
N LYS A 111 -0.97 -29.23 -7.22
CA LYS A 111 0.15 -28.42 -7.74
C LYS A 111 -0.28 -27.54 -8.90
N ILE A 112 0.31 -26.35 -9.00
CA ILE A 112 0.20 -25.49 -10.19
C ILE A 112 0.99 -26.14 -11.33
N ARG A 113 0.33 -26.45 -12.45
CA ARG A 113 0.94 -26.98 -13.67
C ARG A 113 1.30 -25.90 -14.67
N ASP A 114 0.42 -24.92 -14.79
CA ASP A 114 0.58 -23.77 -15.66
C ASP A 114 -0.15 -22.56 -15.06
N PHE A 115 0.22 -21.36 -15.51
CA PHE A 115 -0.48 -20.14 -15.14
C PHE A 115 -0.44 -19.09 -16.24
N GLY A 116 -1.50 -18.30 -16.33
CA GLY A 116 -1.55 -17.06 -17.09
C GLY A 116 -1.53 -15.86 -16.13
N TYR A 117 -0.76 -14.83 -16.45
CA TYR A 117 -0.73 -13.59 -15.67
C TYR A 117 -0.95 -12.36 -16.54
N ARG A 118 -1.69 -11.38 -16.00
CA ARG A 118 -1.78 -10.01 -16.54
C ARG A 118 -1.86 -9.00 -15.41
N LEU A 119 -1.03 -7.96 -15.50
CA LEU A 119 -1.21 -6.73 -14.72
C LEU A 119 -2.05 -5.75 -15.55
N ILE A 120 -3.33 -5.61 -15.21
CA ILE A 120 -4.31 -4.86 -16.01
C ILE A 120 -4.37 -3.42 -15.49
N PRO A 121 -3.97 -2.41 -16.27
CA PRO A 121 -4.08 -1.01 -15.86
C PRO A 121 -5.54 -0.55 -15.82
N VAL A 122 -5.88 0.26 -14.82
CA VAL A 122 -7.21 0.85 -14.64
C VAL A 122 -7.18 2.29 -15.18
N PHE A 123 -7.61 2.47 -16.42
CA PHE A 123 -7.74 3.77 -17.07
C PHE A 123 -9.20 4.23 -17.02
N SER A 124 -9.50 5.24 -16.20
CA SER A 124 -10.87 5.72 -15.96
C SER A 124 -11.52 6.42 -17.17
N ASP A 125 -10.73 6.85 -18.13
CA ASP A 125 -11.17 7.43 -19.40
C ASP A 125 -11.49 6.37 -20.47
N VAL A 126 -11.08 5.11 -20.24
CA VAL A 126 -11.31 3.98 -21.17
C VAL A 126 -12.30 2.97 -20.60
N ILE A 127 -12.30 2.76 -19.28
CA ILE A 127 -13.15 1.79 -18.60
C ILE A 127 -14.41 2.49 -18.09
N ALA A 128 -15.58 2.05 -18.56
CA ALA A 128 -16.86 2.58 -18.11
C ALA A 128 -17.02 2.34 -16.59
N PRO A 129 -17.26 3.39 -15.78
CA PRO A 129 -17.54 3.23 -14.36
C PRO A 129 -18.81 2.41 -14.13
N ASP A 130 -18.80 1.57 -13.09
CA ASP A 130 -20.00 0.87 -12.66
C ASP A 130 -21.02 1.89 -12.11
N PRO A 131 -22.26 1.92 -12.61
CA PRO A 131 -23.23 2.94 -12.22
C PRO A 131 -23.69 2.82 -10.77
N GLU A 132 -23.74 1.60 -10.20
CA GLU A 132 -24.13 1.40 -8.81
C GLU A 132 -23.04 1.88 -7.86
N ILE A 133 -21.78 1.56 -8.16
CA ILE A 133 -20.62 2.03 -7.40
C ILE A 133 -20.45 3.55 -7.53
N THR A 134 -20.66 4.11 -8.73
CA THR A 134 -20.61 5.57 -8.95
C THR A 134 -21.65 6.27 -8.07
N ALA A 135 -22.90 5.81 -8.09
CA ALA A 135 -23.95 6.39 -7.24
C ALA A 135 -23.64 6.26 -5.74
N LEU A 136 -23.01 5.17 -5.31
CA LEU A 136 -22.57 5.00 -3.92
C LEU A 136 -21.47 6.00 -3.54
N ILE A 137 -20.45 6.16 -4.39
CA ILE A 137 -19.35 7.11 -4.17
C ILE A 137 -19.89 8.54 -4.11
N ASP A 138 -20.74 8.92 -5.06
CA ASP A 138 -21.35 10.25 -5.12
C ASP A 138 -22.14 10.54 -3.83
N LYS A 139 -22.97 9.59 -3.39
CA LYS A 139 -23.74 9.71 -2.16
C LYS A 139 -22.86 9.87 -0.92
N VAL A 140 -21.76 9.12 -0.82
CA VAL A 140 -20.84 9.21 0.34
C VAL A 140 -20.08 10.54 0.33
N ARG A 141 -19.77 11.08 -0.86
CA ARG A 141 -19.00 12.31 -1.03
C ARG A 141 -19.84 13.58 -1.01
N GLU A 142 -21.14 13.49 -1.31
CA GLU A 142 -22.07 14.63 -1.39
C GLU A 142 -21.90 15.64 -0.24
N PRO A 143 -21.85 15.23 1.06
CA PRO A 143 -21.75 16.17 2.17
C PRO A 143 -20.42 16.95 2.24
N TYR A 144 -19.38 16.48 1.53
CA TYR A 144 -18.02 17.02 1.58
C TYR A 144 -17.55 17.59 0.24
N SER A 145 -18.39 17.50 -0.80
CA SER A 145 -18.03 17.79 -2.20
C SER A 145 -17.45 19.18 -2.40
N GLU A 146 -18.07 20.21 -1.81
CA GLU A 146 -17.60 21.60 -1.90
C GLU A 146 -16.23 21.78 -1.25
N GLU A 147 -16.03 21.24 -0.05
CA GLU A 147 -14.77 21.36 0.67
C GLU A 147 -13.66 20.59 -0.02
N LEU A 148 -13.91 19.35 -0.47
CA LEU A 148 -12.93 18.54 -1.20
C LEU A 148 -12.49 19.21 -2.51
N ALA A 149 -13.42 19.85 -3.22
CA ALA A 149 -13.15 20.54 -4.49
C ALA A 149 -12.52 21.94 -4.31
N ARG A 150 -12.42 22.45 -3.08
CA ARG A 150 -11.88 23.79 -2.83
C ARG A 150 -10.41 23.86 -3.25
N VAL A 151 -10.13 24.72 -4.22
CA VAL A 151 -8.77 24.98 -4.69
C VAL A 151 -8.02 25.84 -3.66
N ILE A 152 -6.86 25.37 -3.24
CA ILE A 152 -5.98 26.02 -2.25
C ILE A 152 -4.65 26.47 -2.85
N GLY A 153 -4.36 26.11 -4.09
CA GLY A 153 -3.16 26.52 -4.79
C GLY A 153 -3.11 25.97 -6.20
N LYS A 154 -1.99 26.21 -6.87
CA LYS A 154 -1.69 25.68 -8.19
C LYS A 154 -0.22 25.30 -8.24
N THR A 155 0.11 24.16 -8.85
CA THR A 155 1.49 23.72 -8.95
C THR A 155 2.14 24.16 -10.25
N ASP A 156 3.38 24.66 -10.20
CA ASP A 156 4.19 24.94 -11.40
C ASP A 156 4.96 23.70 -11.89
N GLY A 157 5.19 22.73 -11.00
CA GLY A 157 5.93 21.50 -11.27
C GLY A 157 5.12 20.25 -10.93
N THR A 158 5.71 19.07 -11.15
CA THR A 158 5.08 17.82 -10.72
C THR A 158 5.20 17.69 -9.20
N LEU A 159 4.09 17.52 -8.51
CA LEU A 159 4.08 17.11 -7.10
C LEU A 159 3.98 15.58 -7.02
N TYR A 160 4.95 14.94 -6.39
CA TYR A 160 4.95 13.49 -6.16
C TYR A 160 5.49 13.16 -4.76
N ARG A 161 5.04 12.04 -4.19
CA ARG A 161 5.50 11.53 -2.89
C ARG A 161 6.59 10.47 -3.00
N ARG A 162 6.40 9.51 -3.91
CA ARG A 162 7.22 8.30 -3.94
C ARG A 162 8.64 8.61 -4.44
N GLY A 163 9.60 8.66 -3.52
CA GLY A 163 11.03 8.66 -3.78
C GLY A 163 11.79 8.06 -2.59
N ASN A 164 13.03 7.62 -2.82
CA ASN A 164 13.85 7.02 -1.76
C ASN A 164 14.48 8.08 -0.83
N PHE A 165 14.65 9.31 -1.34
CA PHE A 165 15.29 10.41 -0.61
C PHE A 165 14.35 11.60 -0.41
N ASN A 166 13.61 11.99 -1.45
CA ASN A 166 12.60 13.04 -1.36
C ASN A 166 11.42 12.81 -2.31
N GLY A 167 10.39 13.63 -2.12
CA GLY A 167 9.29 13.85 -3.06
C GLY A 167 8.89 15.32 -2.99
N THR A 168 8.51 15.92 -4.12
CA THR A 168 8.18 17.35 -4.19
C THR A 168 6.92 17.73 -3.42
N TRP A 169 6.04 16.76 -3.12
CA TRP A 169 4.97 16.96 -2.14
C TRP A 169 5.52 17.17 -0.72
N ASP A 170 6.52 16.37 -0.33
CA ASP A 170 7.14 16.46 0.99
C ASP A 170 7.98 17.74 1.12
N ASP A 171 8.63 18.18 0.05
CA ASP A 171 9.32 19.48 -0.01
C ASP A 171 8.33 20.62 0.30
N LEU A 172 7.18 20.66 -0.37
CA LEU A 172 6.13 21.65 -0.12
C LEU A 172 5.60 21.61 1.33
N ILE A 173 5.39 20.42 1.88
CA ILE A 173 4.92 20.25 3.27
C ILE A 173 5.97 20.78 4.25
N CYS A 174 7.25 20.43 4.06
CA CYS A 174 8.34 20.90 4.89
C CYS A 174 8.51 22.42 4.82
N ASP A 175 8.45 23.01 3.62
CA ASP A 175 8.52 24.46 3.44
C ASP A 175 7.38 25.18 4.18
N ALA A 176 6.15 24.65 4.11
CA ALA A 176 5.02 25.19 4.85
C ALA A 176 5.21 25.09 6.37
N LEU A 177 5.76 23.98 6.87
CA LEU A 177 6.08 23.83 8.29
C LEU A 177 7.13 24.84 8.75
N LEU A 178 8.18 25.08 7.95
CA LEU A 178 9.23 26.07 8.24
C LEU A 178 8.72 27.51 8.16
N ALA A 179 7.78 27.81 7.24
CA ALA A 179 7.19 29.13 7.12
C ALA A 179 6.27 29.48 8.29
N GLU A 180 5.50 28.50 8.79
CA GLU A 180 4.49 28.70 9.83
C GLU A 180 5.01 28.46 11.25
N ARG A 181 6.17 27.82 11.39
CA ARG A 181 6.77 27.46 12.69
C ARG A 181 8.19 28.00 12.76
N ASP A 182 8.54 28.54 13.93
CA ASP A 182 9.90 28.96 14.24
C ASP A 182 10.84 27.74 14.35
N ALA A 183 11.23 27.15 13.22
CA ALA A 183 12.04 25.93 13.14
C ALA A 183 13.10 26.07 12.05
N GLU A 184 14.23 25.38 12.26
CA GLU A 184 15.36 25.38 11.32
C GLU A 184 15.36 24.14 10.41
N ILE A 185 14.67 23.07 10.83
CA ILE A 185 14.56 21.79 10.14
C ILE A 185 13.11 21.30 10.21
N ALA A 186 12.58 20.80 9.10
CA ALA A 186 11.30 20.10 9.04
C ALA A 186 11.49 18.67 8.52
N LEU A 187 10.69 17.75 9.04
CA LEU A 187 10.71 16.33 8.67
C LEU A 187 9.31 15.91 8.23
N SER A 188 9.19 15.40 7.01
CA SER A 188 7.98 14.75 6.52
C SER A 188 8.14 13.22 6.57
N PRO A 189 7.11 12.47 7.00
CA PRO A 189 7.15 11.02 6.93
C PRO A 189 7.12 10.56 5.46
N GLY A 190 8.13 9.77 5.06
CA GLY A 190 8.27 9.19 3.71
C GLY A 190 7.27 8.08 3.40
N PHE A 191 5.97 8.39 3.44
CA PHE A 191 4.91 7.45 3.14
C PHE A 191 4.86 7.09 1.64
N ARG A 192 4.44 5.86 1.36
CA ARG A 192 4.27 5.37 -0.02
C ARG A 192 2.91 5.69 -0.65
N TRP A 193 1.94 6.15 0.14
CA TRP A 193 0.60 6.50 -0.33
C TRP A 193 0.53 7.98 -0.70
N GLY A 194 -0.31 8.29 -1.68
CA GLY A 194 -0.49 9.63 -2.23
C GLY A 194 -0.38 9.63 -3.76
N PRO A 195 -1.28 10.32 -4.47
CA PRO A 195 -1.19 10.52 -5.91
C PRO A 195 -0.14 11.56 -6.26
N SER A 196 0.12 11.71 -7.56
CA SER A 196 0.94 12.80 -8.11
C SER A 196 0.05 13.82 -8.79
N LEU A 197 0.43 15.10 -8.73
CA LEU A 197 -0.17 16.17 -9.53
C LEU A 197 0.80 16.61 -10.62
N PRO A 198 0.38 16.66 -11.90
CA PRO A 198 1.20 17.20 -12.97
C PRO A 198 1.33 18.73 -12.88
N PRO A 199 2.32 19.32 -13.60
CA PRO A 199 2.48 20.76 -13.69
C PRO A 199 1.20 21.45 -14.17
N GLY A 200 0.86 22.59 -13.55
CA GLY A 200 -0.32 23.38 -13.89
C GLY A 200 -1.63 22.87 -13.32
N SER A 201 -1.64 21.76 -12.57
CA SER A 201 -2.84 21.31 -11.85
C SER A 201 -3.19 22.24 -10.70
N ASP A 202 -4.48 22.42 -10.48
CA ASP A 202 -4.99 22.97 -9.22
C ASP A 202 -4.67 22.00 -8.08
N ILE A 203 -4.30 22.56 -6.93
CA ILE A 203 -4.14 21.83 -5.68
C ILE A 203 -5.43 22.01 -4.90
N THR A 204 -6.12 20.91 -4.61
CA THR A 204 -7.37 20.92 -3.85
C THR A 204 -7.18 20.47 -2.40
N VAL A 205 -8.20 20.67 -1.57
CA VAL A 205 -8.24 20.10 -0.21
C VAL A 205 -8.21 18.56 -0.26
N GLU A 206 -8.82 17.94 -1.27
CA GLU A 206 -8.72 16.49 -1.47
C GLU A 206 -7.27 16.04 -1.72
N ASP A 207 -6.50 16.79 -2.51
CA ASP A 207 -5.08 16.50 -2.73
C ASP A 207 -4.28 16.62 -1.43
N LEU A 208 -4.56 17.64 -0.62
CA LEU A 208 -3.96 17.79 0.71
C LEU A 208 -4.29 16.59 1.61
N HIS A 209 -5.54 16.12 1.64
CA HIS A 209 -5.92 14.92 2.39
C HIS A 209 -5.22 13.68 1.86
N ASN A 210 -5.15 13.50 0.54
CA ASN A 210 -4.38 12.43 -0.07
C ASN A 210 -2.87 12.52 0.24
N ALA A 211 -2.38 13.71 0.62
CA ALA A 211 -1.02 13.96 1.07
C ALA A 211 -0.81 13.83 2.60
N THR A 212 -1.86 13.91 3.43
CA THR A 212 -1.70 14.11 4.89
C THR A 212 -2.71 13.39 5.79
N ALA A 213 -3.63 12.57 5.23
CA ALA A 213 -4.69 11.89 5.97
C ALA A 213 -4.21 10.78 6.92
N MET A 214 -3.63 11.19 8.05
CA MET A 214 -3.40 10.34 9.22
C MET A 214 -4.47 10.63 10.27
N THR A 215 -4.83 9.62 11.07
CA THR A 215 -5.72 9.81 12.23
C THR A 215 -5.04 10.50 13.42
N TYR A 216 -3.73 10.74 13.33
CA TYR A 216 -2.90 11.47 14.27
C TYR A 216 -2.11 12.60 13.56
N PRO A 217 -2.77 13.54 12.88
CA PRO A 217 -2.14 14.45 11.90
C PRO A 217 -1.39 15.64 12.52
N SER A 218 -1.25 15.68 13.85
CA SER A 218 -0.64 16.80 14.55
C SER A 218 0.83 16.98 14.14
N ALA A 219 1.21 18.21 13.78
CA ALA A 219 2.59 18.61 13.62
C ALA A 219 3.18 19.04 14.97
N TYR A 220 4.35 18.52 15.32
CA TYR A 220 5.04 18.81 16.57
C TYR A 220 6.35 19.55 16.30
N ARG A 221 6.65 20.54 17.14
CA ARG A 221 7.94 21.22 17.18
C ARG A 221 8.66 20.77 18.45
N ASN A 222 9.86 20.24 18.30
CA ASN A 222 10.73 19.87 19.41
C ASN A 222 12.13 20.41 19.17
N GLU A 223 12.83 20.76 20.25
CA GLU A 223 14.25 21.10 20.20
C GLU A 223 15.08 19.82 20.29
N MET A 224 16.19 19.76 19.54
CA MET A 224 17.13 18.64 19.56
C MET A 224 18.56 19.16 19.43
N SER A 225 19.54 18.41 19.94
CA SER A 225 20.96 18.66 19.64
C SER A 225 21.26 18.35 18.18
N GLY A 226 22.31 18.94 17.63
CA GLY A 226 22.87 18.53 16.34
C GLY A 226 23.67 17.22 16.38
N GLU A 227 23.98 16.73 17.60
CA GLU A 227 24.50 15.38 17.89
C GLU A 227 23.36 14.37 17.92
#